data_AF-A0A961I212-F1
#
_entry.id   AF-A0A961I212-F1
#
_cell.length_a   1.000
_cell.length_b   1.000
_cell.length_c   1.000
_cell.angle_alpha   90.00
_cell.angle_beta   90.00
_cell.angle_gamma   90.00
#
_symmetry.space_group_name_H-M   'P 1'
#
loop_
_entity.id
_entity.type
_entity.pdbx_description
1 polymer ?
#
loop_
_entity_poly.entity_id
_entity_poly.type
_entity_poly.pdbx_seq_one_letter_code
_entity_poly.pdbx_strand_id
1 'polypeptide(L)'
;FRQVYNDLENRTIYIAPVRVNRITYLRIQDALVRHYFIQNRYLEYRLELDSERRLLNALLQAQPTYQIPGAGFFAFPVDHSANAPSVELRLVNTIHTENSEPQSLHSVRALTEIGSVVRDLQHRIRAGHPDLTQRQIALGNALQSPPVTAVEFPYNHIQRTAEDAAPAYPHFPVRALTEYRENLAWWAALDIILNERVLRSDALMAVPDTAVAPGAGQIELSATERRALGEYARTLEQEITHLLHSNRPDGGYTVLILMARLQAIQYSLRQNRLYVLDPFPDAHLYVPADIIRQHPEAVRELTYTAGQIFAGVRTHVFSRSPFSERDYAALERTGGQYTELIRAYRNGGRVRVLARRTPPTRAATMRLPRSDAATAAQIRQSLSRLQEFTYQYSDYLRDRFDYNLIQKNCATEMSRRIQTAIRNATAQARSPQSQADIALPGEPIAPGERFSFIPAAWIDLVESRYQVEQVIVLPSYRHRQLEAARASSNNLVDVREGNTLTTRLYTARPGDSTFLIFTENLFWSRPLAGLINLSYAGLHTVPGVFMAPFDAGETLEAAGTGMFYSLPEMVFFNIRKGSYEYVPNDAYTPYQIRADGFSNPDN
;
A
#
# COMPACT_ATOMS: atom_id res chain seq x y z
N PHE A 1 8.84 -7.39 -0.34
CA PHE A 1 9.56 -7.67 -1.60
C PHE A 1 8.62 -8.02 -2.75
N ARG A 2 7.83 -9.10 -2.61
CA ARG A 2 6.87 -9.58 -3.64
C ARG A 2 5.94 -8.52 -4.26
N GLN A 3 5.31 -7.62 -3.50
CA GLN A 3 4.30 -6.72 -4.07
C GLN A 3 4.81 -5.45 -4.78
N VAL A 4 5.99 -4.94 -4.42
CA VAL A 4 6.47 -3.63 -4.94
C VAL A 4 7.46 -3.80 -6.09
N TYR A 5 8.27 -4.87 -6.08
CA TYR A 5 9.30 -5.12 -7.10
C TYR A 5 9.06 -6.40 -7.92
N ASN A 6 8.47 -7.47 -7.36
CA ASN A 6 8.31 -8.72 -8.12
C ASN A 6 7.25 -8.65 -9.22
N ASP A 7 6.27 -7.76 -9.15
CA ASP A 7 5.18 -7.79 -10.14
C ASP A 7 5.49 -7.02 -11.42
N LEU A 8 6.29 -5.96 -11.33
CA LEU A 8 6.69 -5.17 -12.50
C LEU A 8 7.86 -5.81 -13.25
N GLU A 9 8.83 -6.44 -12.57
CA GLU A 9 10.06 -6.90 -13.25
C GLU A 9 10.14 -8.40 -13.53
N ASN A 10 9.24 -9.21 -12.98
CA ASN A 10 9.12 -10.61 -13.37
C ASN A 10 8.26 -10.80 -14.63
N ARG A 11 7.85 -9.72 -15.29
CA ARG A 11 7.08 -9.75 -16.53
C ARG A 11 7.68 -8.75 -17.50
N THR A 12 7.62 -9.08 -18.77
CA THR A 12 7.88 -8.10 -19.82
C THR A 12 6.74 -7.09 -19.82
N ILE A 13 7.06 -5.81 -19.70
CA ILE A 13 6.08 -4.72 -19.78
C ILE A 13 6.15 -4.13 -21.18
N TYR A 14 4.98 -3.98 -21.81
CA TYR A 14 4.82 -3.29 -23.08
C TYR A 14 4.20 -1.92 -22.83
N ILE A 15 4.81 -0.87 -23.37
CA ILE A 15 4.33 0.50 -23.29
C ILE A 15 4.07 0.99 -24.71
N ALA A 16 2.81 1.29 -25.02
CA ALA A 16 2.40 1.83 -26.31
C ALA A 16 1.86 3.26 -26.13
N PRO A 17 2.65 4.31 -26.42
CA PRO A 17 2.18 5.69 -26.41
C PRO A 17 1.18 5.88 -27.55
N VAL A 18 -0.10 6.00 -27.19
CA VAL A 18 -1.19 6.26 -28.15
C VAL A 18 -1.34 7.77 -28.33
N ARG A 19 -1.37 8.24 -29.57
CA ARG A 19 -1.71 9.63 -29.89
C ARG A 19 -3.18 9.88 -29.62
N VAL A 20 -3.46 10.76 -28.66
CA VAL A 20 -4.82 11.12 -28.27
C VAL A 20 -4.87 12.63 -28.10
N ASN A 21 -5.91 13.28 -28.62
CA ASN A 21 -6.08 14.71 -28.37
C ASN A 21 -6.38 14.96 -26.88
N ARG A 22 -6.12 16.18 -26.42
CA ARG A 22 -6.21 16.53 -24.99
C ARG A 22 -7.61 16.29 -24.41
N ILE A 23 -8.66 16.57 -25.18
CA ILE A 23 -10.05 16.43 -24.71
C ILE A 23 -10.36 14.94 -24.46
N THR A 24 -10.09 14.08 -25.45
CA THR A 24 -10.30 12.64 -25.34
C THR A 24 -9.46 12.04 -24.21
N TYR A 25 -8.19 12.44 -24.08
CA TYR A 25 -7.33 12.01 -22.98
C TYR A 25 -7.94 12.34 -21.62
N LEU A 26 -8.38 13.59 -21.40
CA LEU A 26 -8.99 14.02 -20.15
C LEU A 26 -10.29 13.26 -19.85
N ARG A 27 -11.09 12.91 -20.87
CA ARG A 27 -12.31 12.12 -20.70
C ARG A 27 -12.02 10.67 -20.29
N ILE A 28 -11.04 10.04 -20.92
CA ILE A 28 -10.60 8.69 -20.54
C ILE A 28 -10.02 8.72 -19.12
N GLN A 29 -9.16 9.70 -18.82
CA GLN A 29 -8.56 9.86 -17.50
C GLN A 29 -9.63 10.03 -16.42
N ASP A 30 -10.58 10.95 -16.60
CA ASP A 30 -11.68 11.18 -15.66
C ASP A 30 -12.51 9.92 -15.43
N ALA A 31 -12.85 9.19 -16.50
CA ALA A 31 -13.62 7.96 -16.38
C ALA A 31 -12.88 6.86 -15.61
N LEU A 32 -11.58 6.68 -15.86
CA LEU A 32 -10.75 5.69 -15.15
C LEU A 32 -10.54 6.08 -13.69
N VAL A 33 -10.28 7.37 -13.42
CA VAL A 33 -10.12 7.90 -12.06
C VAL A 33 -11.43 7.76 -11.26
N ARG A 34 -12.56 8.11 -11.87
CA ARG A 34 -13.89 7.93 -11.25
C ARG A 34 -14.17 6.46 -10.96
N HIS A 35 -13.87 5.56 -11.90
CA HIS A 35 -14.05 4.12 -11.69
C HIS A 35 -13.21 3.61 -10.51
N TYR A 36 -11.94 4.01 -10.44
CA TYR A 36 -11.06 3.71 -9.32
C TYR A 36 -11.62 4.21 -7.98
N PHE A 37 -12.08 5.45 -7.92
CA PHE A 37 -12.67 6.02 -6.69
C PHE A 37 -13.95 5.28 -6.28
N ILE A 38 -14.81 4.91 -7.23
CA ILE A 38 -16.02 4.15 -6.96
C ILE A 38 -15.66 2.78 -6.37
N GLN A 39 -14.76 2.04 -7.03
CA GLN A 39 -14.29 0.73 -6.54
C GLN A 39 -13.69 0.83 -5.15
N ASN A 40 -12.80 1.81 -4.93
CA ASN A 40 -12.21 2.02 -3.62
C ASN A 40 -13.25 2.35 -2.56
N ARG A 41 -14.28 3.15 -2.88
CA ARG A 41 -15.31 3.48 -1.89
C ARG A 41 -16.10 2.25 -1.44
N TYR A 42 -16.38 1.30 -2.34
CA TYR A 42 -16.97 0.00 -2.00
C TYR A 42 -16.04 -0.82 -1.08
N LEU A 43 -14.74 -0.87 -1.39
CA LEU A 43 -13.76 -1.59 -0.58
C LEU A 43 -13.53 -0.94 0.79
N GLU A 44 -13.50 0.38 0.86
CA GLU A 44 -13.41 1.15 2.10
C GLU A 44 -14.62 0.88 3.00
N TYR A 45 -15.83 0.85 2.44
CA TYR A 45 -17.02 0.51 3.22
C TYR A 45 -16.94 -0.91 3.80
N ARG A 46 -16.36 -1.87 3.06
CA ARG A 46 -16.07 -3.20 3.61
C ARG A 46 -15.10 -3.16 4.81
N LEU A 47 -14.09 -2.28 4.78
CA LEU A 47 -13.15 -2.08 5.89
C LEU A 47 -13.80 -1.35 7.07
N GLU A 48 -14.74 -0.43 6.80
CA GLU A 48 -15.56 0.23 7.82
C GLU A 48 -16.40 -0.80 8.59
N LEU A 49 -17.03 -1.75 7.89
CA LEU A 49 -17.77 -2.87 8.50
C LEU A 49 -16.91 -3.73 9.44
N ASP A 50 -15.69 -4.07 9.02
CA ASP A 50 -14.77 -4.80 9.91
C ASP A 50 -14.37 -3.99 11.14
N SER A 51 -14.22 -2.67 10.98
CA SER A 51 -13.88 -1.78 12.08
C SER A 51 -15.02 -1.63 13.08
N GLU A 52 -16.27 -1.54 12.62
CA GLU A 52 -17.46 -1.58 13.47
C GLU A 52 -17.58 -2.91 14.22
N ARG A 53 -17.31 -4.04 13.53
CA ARG A 53 -17.29 -5.36 14.16
C ARG A 53 -16.25 -5.43 15.28
N ARG A 54 -15.05 -4.90 15.05
CA ARG A 54 -14.01 -4.78 16.09
C ARG A 54 -14.46 -3.90 17.26
N LEU A 55 -15.14 -2.79 17.00
CA LEU A 55 -15.66 -1.91 18.03
C LEU A 55 -16.73 -2.60 18.90
N LEU A 56 -17.71 -3.27 18.27
CA LEU A 56 -18.74 -3.99 19.03
C LEU A 56 -18.14 -5.13 19.87
N ASN A 57 -17.15 -5.84 19.33
CA ASN A 57 -16.42 -6.85 20.10
C ASN A 57 -15.64 -6.23 21.28
N ALA A 58 -15.03 -5.07 21.08
CA ALA A 58 -14.36 -4.33 22.15
C ALA A 58 -15.34 -3.92 23.27
N LEU A 59 -16.54 -3.43 22.91
CA LEU A 59 -17.58 -3.04 23.86
C LEU A 59 -18.13 -4.22 24.68
N LEU A 60 -18.00 -5.47 24.20
CA LEU A 60 -18.37 -6.67 24.95
C LEU A 60 -17.35 -7.09 26.01
N GLN A 61 -16.14 -6.53 26.00
CA GLN A 61 -15.11 -6.89 26.96
C GLN A 61 -15.39 -6.27 28.33
N ALA A 62 -15.02 -6.97 29.42
CA ALA A 62 -15.17 -6.47 30.79
C ALA A 62 -14.39 -5.15 31.04
N GLN A 63 -13.30 -4.96 30.31
CA GLN A 63 -12.53 -3.73 30.23
C GLN A 63 -12.45 -3.35 28.75
N PRO A 64 -13.42 -2.58 28.23
CA PRO A 64 -13.52 -2.32 26.81
C PRO A 64 -12.34 -1.48 26.36
N THR A 65 -11.59 -1.99 25.38
CA THR A 65 -10.44 -1.29 24.80
C THR A 65 -10.54 -1.29 23.28
N TYR A 66 -10.15 -0.18 22.64
CA TYR A 66 -10.26 -0.03 21.20
C TYR A 66 -8.98 0.59 20.61
N GLN A 67 -8.63 0.13 19.41
CA GLN A 67 -7.48 0.64 18.68
C GLN A 67 -7.86 1.92 17.92
N ILE A 68 -7.29 3.05 18.31
CA ILE A 68 -7.48 4.34 17.65
C ILE A 68 -6.30 4.61 16.72
N PRO A 69 -6.50 4.61 15.38
CA PRO A 69 -5.45 4.94 14.42
C PRO A 69 -4.90 6.35 14.63
N GLY A 70 -3.61 6.54 14.40
CA GLY A 70 -2.89 7.80 14.62
C GLY A 70 -2.50 8.06 16.09
N ALA A 71 -3.29 7.58 17.06
CA ALA A 71 -2.98 7.74 18.47
C ALA A 71 -1.71 6.95 18.88
N GLY A 72 -1.38 5.86 18.17
CA GLY A 72 -0.22 5.01 18.45
C GLY A 72 1.13 5.70 18.34
N PHE A 73 1.19 6.90 17.76
CA PHE A 73 2.40 7.71 17.71
C PHE A 73 2.75 8.36 19.05
N PHE A 74 1.79 8.51 19.97
CA PHE A 74 1.95 9.26 21.21
C PHE A 74 2.08 8.34 22.42
N ALA A 75 2.77 8.82 23.46
CA ALA A 75 2.94 8.09 24.71
C ALA A 75 1.69 8.25 25.59
N PHE A 76 0.83 7.23 25.63
CA PHE A 76 -0.25 7.14 26.61
C PHE A 76 0.22 6.47 27.91
N PRO A 77 -0.30 6.86 29.08
CA PRO A 77 -0.10 6.10 30.30
C PRO A 77 -0.73 4.74 30.04
N VAL A 78 0.08 3.69 30.04
CA VAL A 78 -0.46 2.34 29.98
C VAL A 78 -1.28 2.18 31.26
N ASP A 79 -2.55 1.77 31.12
CA ASP A 79 -3.40 1.43 32.26
C ASP A 79 -2.72 0.26 32.97
N HIS A 80 -1.91 0.58 33.98
CA HIS A 80 -1.28 -0.40 34.84
C HIS A 80 -2.39 -1.03 35.67
N SER A 81 -2.82 -2.24 35.29
CA SER A 81 -3.29 -3.17 36.32
C SER A 81 -2.26 -3.16 37.43
N ALA A 82 -2.70 -2.82 38.64
CA ALA A 82 -1.89 -2.55 39.83
C ALA A 82 -0.58 -3.38 39.89
N ASN A 83 0.54 -2.68 40.17
CA ASN A 83 1.90 -3.18 40.42
C ASN A 83 2.93 -3.04 39.28
N ALA A 84 3.01 -1.89 38.63
CA ALA A 84 4.26 -1.46 37.98
C ALA A 84 4.61 -0.03 38.42
N PRO A 85 5.84 0.24 38.89
CA PRO A 85 6.27 1.60 39.19
C PRO A 85 6.26 2.45 37.92
N SER A 86 6.06 3.75 38.11
CA SER A 86 6.03 4.82 37.11
C SER A 86 7.07 4.68 36.00
N VAL A 87 6.71 5.14 34.79
CA VAL A 87 7.51 5.09 33.55
C VAL A 87 8.92 5.69 33.69
N GLU A 88 9.16 6.58 34.67
CA GLU A 88 10.51 7.04 35.03
C GLU A 88 11.44 5.92 35.51
N LEU A 89 10.92 4.87 36.17
CA LEU A 89 11.71 3.78 36.74
C LEU A 89 12.04 2.65 35.75
N ARG A 90 11.33 2.51 34.62
CA ARG A 90 11.67 1.52 33.58
C ARG A 90 12.85 1.95 32.71
N LEU A 91 13.07 3.25 32.54
CA LEU A 91 14.24 3.78 31.84
C LEU A 91 15.54 3.53 32.62
N VAL A 92 15.44 3.39 33.96
CA VAL A 92 16.57 3.06 34.84
C VAL A 92 16.78 1.55 35.00
N ASN A 93 15.72 0.73 35.01
CA ASN A 93 15.85 -0.71 35.24
C ASN A 93 16.03 -1.60 34.01
N THR A 94 15.95 -1.06 32.79
CA THR A 94 16.34 -1.78 31.55
C THR A 94 17.84 -1.62 31.23
N ILE A 95 18.64 -1.21 32.23
CA ILE A 95 20.09 -0.93 32.11
C ILE A 95 20.95 -2.20 32.32
N HIS A 96 20.36 -3.36 32.63
CA HIS A 96 21.10 -4.60 32.94
C HIS A 96 20.71 -5.82 32.09
N THR A 97 20.69 -5.65 30.77
CA THR A 97 20.94 -6.79 29.86
C THR A 97 21.97 -6.35 28.83
N GLU A 98 23.05 -7.12 28.75
CA GLU A 98 24.32 -6.81 28.09
C GLU A 98 24.19 -6.56 26.57
N ASN A 99 25.07 -5.66 26.07
CA ASN A 99 25.40 -5.38 24.66
C ASN A 99 24.69 -4.24 23.89
N SER A 100 24.21 -3.18 24.56
CA SER A 100 23.85 -1.92 23.85
C SER A 100 24.66 -0.71 24.34
N GLU A 101 25.53 -0.21 23.47
CA GLU A 101 26.33 1.03 23.57
C GLU A 101 25.46 2.33 23.45
N PRO A 102 25.99 3.57 23.63
CA PRO A 102 25.41 4.68 24.40
C PRO A 102 24.31 5.53 23.71
N GLN A 103 23.36 4.90 22.99
CA GLN A 103 22.20 5.62 22.42
C GLN A 103 21.12 6.02 23.46
N SER A 104 21.20 5.50 24.68
CA SER A 104 20.16 5.63 25.72
C SER A 104 20.14 6.97 26.46
N LEU A 105 21.28 7.65 26.62
CA LEU A 105 21.32 8.97 27.28
C LEU A 105 20.88 10.12 26.35
N HIS A 106 21.17 10.00 25.06
CA HIS A 106 20.72 10.97 24.05
C HIS A 106 19.21 10.95 23.84
N SER A 107 18.59 9.77 23.94
CA SER A 107 17.14 9.61 23.76
C SER A 107 16.33 10.21 24.93
N VAL A 108 16.84 10.17 26.16
CA VAL A 108 16.17 10.80 27.31
C VAL A 108 16.21 12.33 27.23
N ARG A 109 17.38 12.94 26.98
CA ARG A 109 17.49 14.40 26.82
C ARG A 109 16.68 14.91 25.63
N ALA A 110 16.70 14.17 24.52
CA ALA A 110 15.89 14.49 23.34
C ALA A 110 14.39 14.52 23.65
N LEU A 111 13.87 13.60 24.46
CA LEU A 111 12.46 13.56 24.86
C LEU A 111 12.08 14.72 25.79
N THR A 112 12.94 15.10 26.73
CA THR A 112 12.71 16.26 27.62
C THR A 112 12.69 17.57 26.83
N GLU A 113 13.56 17.68 25.83
CA GLU A 113 13.59 18.82 24.91
C GLU A 113 12.36 18.83 24.00
N ILE A 114 11.98 17.71 23.35
CA ILE A 114 10.74 17.61 22.57
C ILE A 114 9.55 18.13 23.38
N GLY A 115 9.46 17.71 24.64
CA GLY A 115 8.44 18.17 25.57
C GLY A 115 8.29 19.69 25.62
N SER A 116 9.36 20.49 25.53
CA SER A 116 9.25 21.95 25.56
C SER A 116 8.62 22.55 24.29
N VAL A 117 8.93 22.07 23.06
CA VAL A 117 8.23 22.61 21.86
C VAL A 117 6.77 22.25 21.92
N VAL A 118 6.52 21.00 22.28
CA VAL A 118 5.20 20.40 22.27
C VAL A 118 4.31 21.16 23.25
N ARG A 119 4.85 21.48 24.44
CA ARG A 119 4.21 22.36 25.42
C ARG A 119 3.95 23.76 24.89
N ASP A 120 4.92 24.43 24.28
CA ASP A 120 4.72 25.78 23.75
C ASP A 120 3.65 25.80 22.65
N LEU A 121 3.67 24.80 21.77
CA LEU A 121 2.67 24.61 20.72
C LEU A 121 1.28 24.37 21.30
N GLN A 122 1.15 23.41 22.22
CA GLN A 122 -0.11 23.07 22.85
C GLN A 122 -0.63 24.24 23.69
N HIS A 123 0.25 25.01 24.31
CA HIS A 123 -0.10 26.24 24.99
C HIS A 123 -0.67 27.28 24.01
N ARG A 124 -0.06 27.47 22.83
CA ARG A 124 -0.63 28.36 21.79
C ARG A 124 -2.00 27.88 21.32
N ILE A 125 -2.15 26.57 21.06
CA ILE A 125 -3.43 25.97 20.66
C ILE A 125 -4.48 26.19 21.77
N ARG A 126 -4.17 25.89 23.02
CA ARG A 126 -5.10 26.09 24.16
C ARG A 126 -5.45 27.56 24.38
N ALA A 127 -4.47 28.46 24.29
CA ALA A 127 -4.70 29.89 24.44
C ALA A 127 -5.66 30.44 23.37
N GLY A 128 -5.63 29.87 22.15
CA GLY A 128 -6.58 30.17 21.10
C GLY A 128 -7.97 29.53 21.29
N HIS A 129 -8.09 28.49 22.13
CA HIS A 129 -9.28 27.65 22.26
C HIS A 129 -9.58 27.30 23.74
N PRO A 130 -10.14 28.26 24.51
CA PRO A 130 -10.47 28.02 25.92
C PRO A 130 -11.59 26.97 26.13
N ASP A 131 -12.31 26.62 25.08
CA ASP A 131 -13.43 25.68 25.07
C ASP A 131 -13.03 24.21 24.84
N LEU A 132 -11.75 23.91 24.54
CA LEU A 132 -11.31 22.53 24.27
C LEU A 132 -11.63 21.56 25.42
N THR A 133 -11.49 22.00 26.67
CA THR A 133 -11.83 21.20 27.85
C THR A 133 -13.32 20.88 27.87
N GLN A 134 -14.18 21.86 27.58
CA GLN A 134 -15.63 21.65 27.52
C GLN A 134 -15.99 20.71 26.37
N ARG A 135 -15.34 20.84 25.22
CA ARG A 135 -15.52 19.92 24.09
C ARG A 135 -15.08 18.51 24.43
N GLN A 136 -13.95 18.32 25.12
CA GLN A 136 -13.49 16.99 25.54
C GLN A 136 -14.49 16.36 26.53
N ILE A 137 -15.04 17.14 27.47
CA ILE A 137 -16.09 16.68 28.38
C ILE A 137 -17.36 16.29 27.61
N ALA A 138 -17.80 17.11 26.65
CA ALA A 138 -18.96 16.83 25.82
C ALA A 138 -18.78 15.53 25.01
N LEU A 139 -17.61 15.33 24.40
CA LEU A 139 -17.26 14.08 23.72
C LEU A 139 -17.22 12.90 24.69
N GLY A 140 -16.63 13.07 25.87
CA GLY A 140 -16.61 12.04 26.91
C GLY A 140 -18.01 11.59 27.31
N ASN A 141 -18.94 12.54 27.47
CA ASN A 141 -20.35 12.25 27.76
C ASN A 141 -21.04 11.56 26.58
N ALA A 142 -20.81 12.01 25.34
CA ALA A 142 -21.35 11.34 24.15
C ALA A 142 -20.86 9.89 24.02
N LEU A 143 -19.61 9.62 24.42
CA LEU A 143 -19.01 8.28 24.36
C LEU A 143 -19.51 7.31 25.44
N GLN A 144 -20.18 7.79 26.49
CA GLN A 144 -20.82 6.94 27.51
C GLN A 144 -22.09 6.25 27.00
N SER A 145 -22.65 6.70 25.87
CA SER A 145 -23.85 6.14 25.25
C SER A 145 -23.54 5.68 23.83
N PRO A 146 -22.82 4.55 23.65
CA PRO A 146 -22.54 4.02 22.33
C PRO A 146 -23.88 3.75 21.63
N PRO A 147 -24.03 4.16 20.36
CA PRO A 147 -25.24 3.91 19.63
C PRO A 147 -25.27 2.42 19.24
N VAL A 148 -25.88 1.62 20.10
CA VAL A 148 -26.10 0.18 19.87
C VAL A 148 -27.48 -0.07 19.26
N THR A 149 -28.19 0.98 18.85
CA THR A 149 -29.47 0.86 18.15
C THR A 149 -29.32 0.00 16.90
N ALA A 150 -30.42 -0.70 16.59
CA ALA A 150 -30.52 -1.55 15.42
C ALA A 150 -30.00 -0.78 14.20
N VAL A 151 -28.90 -1.25 13.61
CA VAL A 151 -28.40 -0.73 12.34
C VAL A 151 -29.57 -0.83 11.36
N GLU A 152 -30.18 0.30 10.98
CA GLU A 152 -31.18 0.31 9.92
C GLU A 152 -30.41 0.11 8.62
N PHE A 153 -30.51 -1.11 8.08
CA PHE A 153 -29.74 -1.54 6.93
C PHE A 153 -30.36 -0.98 5.65
N PRO A 154 -29.64 -0.18 4.86
CA PRO A 154 -30.14 0.34 3.60
C PRO A 154 -29.96 -0.72 2.48
N TYR A 155 -30.49 -1.94 2.68
CA TYR A 155 -30.36 -3.02 1.69
C TYR A 155 -31.00 -2.61 0.35
N ASN A 156 -32.10 -1.85 0.42
CA ASN A 156 -32.85 -1.38 -0.75
C ASN A 156 -32.12 -0.32 -1.60
N HIS A 157 -31.08 0.34 -1.06
CA HIS A 157 -30.34 1.37 -1.81
C HIS A 157 -29.20 0.80 -2.67
N ILE A 158 -28.62 -0.34 -2.29
CA ILE A 158 -27.47 -0.93 -2.98
C ILE A 158 -27.89 -1.62 -4.29
N GLN A 159 -29.10 -2.18 -4.36
CA GLN A 159 -29.59 -2.91 -5.54
C GLN A 159 -30.14 -2.02 -6.67
N ARG A 160 -30.47 -0.75 -6.42
CA ARG A 160 -31.22 0.09 -7.40
C ARG A 160 -30.38 0.87 -8.41
N THR A 161 -29.05 0.89 -8.29
CA THR A 161 -28.19 1.52 -9.32
C THR A 161 -27.90 0.53 -10.44
N ALA A 162 -28.82 0.48 -11.41
CA ALA A 162 -28.76 -0.32 -12.63
C ALA A 162 -27.42 -0.17 -13.39
N GLU A 163 -27.03 -1.24 -14.08
CA GLU A 163 -25.75 -1.41 -14.79
C GLU A 163 -25.50 -0.44 -15.96
N ASP A 164 -26.52 0.30 -16.42
CA ASP A 164 -26.45 1.11 -17.65
C ASP A 164 -26.35 2.63 -17.43
N ALA A 165 -26.46 3.14 -16.20
CA ALA A 165 -26.21 4.55 -15.89
C ALA A 165 -24.75 4.75 -15.47
N ALA A 166 -24.14 5.87 -15.88
CA ALA A 166 -22.80 6.25 -15.41
C ALA A 166 -22.75 6.12 -13.87
N PRO A 167 -21.93 5.22 -13.31
CA PRO A 167 -22.12 4.79 -11.94
C PRO A 167 -21.97 6.01 -11.03
N ALA A 168 -23.04 6.36 -10.33
CA ALA A 168 -23.00 7.40 -9.32
C ALA A 168 -21.96 7.01 -8.27
N TYR A 169 -21.31 8.01 -7.67
CA TYR A 169 -20.43 7.73 -6.54
C TYR A 169 -21.26 7.09 -5.42
N PRO A 170 -20.88 5.92 -4.89
CA PRO A 170 -21.72 5.21 -3.95
C PRO A 170 -21.81 6.01 -2.64
N HIS A 171 -23.03 6.33 -2.26
CA HIS A 171 -23.33 6.99 -0.99
C HIS A 171 -23.72 5.93 0.03
N PHE A 172 -22.86 5.76 1.04
CA PHE A 172 -23.16 4.95 2.21
C PHE A 172 -23.56 5.91 3.34
N PRO A 173 -24.71 5.72 4.00
CA PRO A 173 -25.10 6.57 5.10
C PRO A 173 -24.06 6.49 6.22
N VAL A 174 -23.74 7.64 6.82
CA VAL A 174 -22.92 7.67 8.03
C VAL A 174 -23.69 6.95 9.12
N ARG A 175 -23.07 5.92 9.69
CA ARG A 175 -23.68 5.12 10.75
C ARG A 175 -23.29 5.68 12.11
N ALA A 176 -24.17 5.53 13.08
CA ALA A 176 -23.92 6.02 14.43
C ALA A 176 -22.64 5.41 15.05
N LEU A 177 -22.28 4.16 14.71
CA LEU A 177 -21.00 3.58 15.11
C LEU A 177 -19.79 4.24 14.43
N THR A 178 -19.93 4.72 13.19
CA THR A 178 -18.90 5.54 12.54
C THR A 178 -18.71 6.84 13.31
N GLU A 179 -19.81 7.55 13.62
CA GLU A 179 -19.75 8.78 14.41
C GLU A 179 -19.15 8.55 15.80
N TYR A 180 -19.49 7.44 16.46
CA TYR A 180 -18.87 7.05 17.73
C TYR A 180 -17.35 6.89 17.60
N ARG A 181 -16.87 6.26 16.52
CA ARG A 181 -15.43 6.11 16.24
C ARG A 181 -14.76 7.45 15.95
N GLU A 182 -15.43 8.34 15.24
CA GLU A 182 -14.95 9.71 15.00
C GLU A 182 -14.85 10.49 16.32
N ASN A 183 -15.84 10.35 17.21
CA ASN A 183 -15.82 10.96 18.53
C ASN A 183 -14.70 10.39 19.42
N LEU A 184 -14.39 9.09 19.31
CA LEU A 184 -13.23 8.50 19.96
C LEU A 184 -11.91 9.09 19.45
N ALA A 185 -11.77 9.24 18.14
CA ALA A 185 -10.58 9.84 17.54
C ALA A 185 -10.43 11.32 17.96
N TRP A 186 -11.52 12.08 18.00
CA TRP A 186 -11.54 13.45 18.52
C TRP A 186 -11.16 13.51 20.00
N TRP A 187 -11.72 12.63 20.82
CA TRP A 187 -11.41 12.57 22.24
C TRP A 187 -9.93 12.26 22.47
N ALA A 188 -9.36 11.32 21.71
CA ALA A 188 -7.93 11.02 21.74
C ALA A 188 -7.06 12.21 21.28
N ALA A 189 -7.47 12.91 20.22
CA ALA A 189 -6.77 14.11 19.75
C ALA A 189 -6.77 15.23 20.81
N LEU A 190 -7.91 15.45 21.47
CA LEU A 190 -8.00 16.42 22.57
C LEU A 190 -7.21 15.97 23.79
N ASP A 191 -7.15 14.66 24.12
CA ASP A 191 -6.27 14.16 25.19
C ASP A 191 -4.81 14.50 24.89
N ILE A 192 -4.36 14.32 23.65
CA ILE A 192 -3.01 14.67 23.24
C ILE A 192 -2.72 16.16 23.43
N ILE A 193 -3.66 17.03 23.04
CA ILE A 193 -3.52 18.48 23.18
C ILE A 193 -3.58 18.91 24.65
N LEU A 194 -4.51 18.38 25.45
CA LEU A 194 -4.80 18.80 26.82
C LEU A 194 -3.88 18.15 27.87
N ASN A 195 -3.26 17.02 27.56
CA ASN A 195 -2.32 16.32 28.46
C ASN A 195 -0.87 16.33 27.97
N GLU A 196 -0.57 17.22 27.03
CA GLU A 196 0.78 17.50 26.53
C GLU A 196 1.53 16.27 26.03
N ARG A 197 0.81 15.37 25.36
CA ARG A 197 1.37 14.07 24.96
C ARG A 197 2.46 14.28 23.90
N VAL A 198 3.61 13.68 24.14
CA VAL A 198 4.74 13.67 23.20
C VAL A 198 4.73 12.40 22.35
N LEU A 199 5.38 12.48 21.18
CA LEU A 199 5.68 11.30 20.37
C LEU A 199 6.48 10.26 21.16
N ARG A 200 6.20 8.99 20.88
CA ARG A 200 7.03 7.88 21.34
C ARG A 200 8.38 7.90 20.61
N SER A 201 9.43 7.43 21.28
CA SER A 201 10.75 7.32 20.67
C SER A 201 10.78 6.42 19.42
N ASP A 202 9.93 5.39 19.39
CA ASP A 202 9.78 4.47 18.26
C ASP A 202 8.79 4.95 17.18
N ALA A 203 8.17 6.12 17.35
CA ALA A 203 7.34 6.76 16.32
C ALA A 203 8.16 7.57 15.29
N LEU A 204 9.42 7.87 15.62
CA LEU A 204 10.31 8.70 14.81
C LEU A 204 11.40 7.86 14.14
N MET A 205 11.65 8.18 12.88
CA MET A 205 12.77 7.66 12.12
C MET A 205 13.76 8.76 11.81
N ALA A 206 14.98 8.62 12.34
CA ALA A 206 16.12 9.41 11.90
C ALA A 206 16.50 8.96 10.49
N VAL A 207 16.31 9.82 9.49
CA VAL A 207 16.63 9.46 8.11
C VAL A 207 18.14 9.63 7.90
N PRO A 208 18.88 8.57 7.53
CA PRO A 208 20.29 8.68 7.19
C PRO A 208 20.48 9.59 5.99
N ASP A 209 21.66 10.17 5.85
CA ASP A 209 21.97 10.96 4.66
C ASP A 209 22.22 10.07 3.42
N THR A 210 22.00 10.61 2.22
CA THR A 210 21.89 9.83 0.97
C THR A 210 23.04 9.89 -0.02
N ALA A 211 24.22 10.40 0.36
CA ALA A 211 25.29 10.55 -0.63
C ALA A 211 26.60 9.86 -0.29
N VAL A 212 26.76 9.21 0.86
CA VAL A 212 28.09 8.77 1.26
C VAL A 212 28.10 7.34 1.75
N ALA A 213 29.11 6.60 1.28
CA ALA A 213 29.42 5.23 1.62
C ALA A 213 29.10 4.87 3.08
N PRO A 214 28.71 3.61 3.37
CA PRO A 214 28.45 3.15 4.73
C PRO A 214 29.62 3.52 5.65
N GLY A 215 29.45 4.54 6.49
CA GLY A 215 30.50 5.08 7.36
C GLY A 215 30.50 6.61 7.52
N ALA A 216 29.89 7.36 6.61
CA ALA A 216 29.77 8.82 6.79
C ALA A 216 28.61 9.21 7.70
N GLY A 217 28.86 10.18 8.57
CA GLY A 217 27.91 10.68 9.56
C GLY A 217 26.64 11.30 8.95
N GLN A 218 25.65 11.54 9.80
CA GLN A 218 24.39 12.20 9.43
C GLN A 218 24.65 13.67 9.04
N ILE A 219 24.27 14.09 7.83
CA ILE A 219 24.36 15.48 7.38
C ILE A 219 23.23 16.31 8.00
N GLU A 220 23.59 17.53 8.37
CA GLU A 220 22.70 18.52 8.95
C GLU A 220 21.67 19.06 7.95
N LEU A 221 20.54 19.59 8.45
CA LEU A 221 19.57 20.29 7.62
C LEU A 221 20.18 21.59 7.07
N SER A 222 20.11 21.81 5.77
CA SER A 222 20.54 23.09 5.19
C SER A 222 19.62 24.23 5.63
N ALA A 223 20.09 25.49 5.52
CA ALA A 223 19.27 26.65 5.84
C ALA A 223 17.95 26.71 5.03
N THR A 224 17.99 26.26 3.77
CA THR A 224 16.80 26.17 2.90
C THR A 224 15.82 25.12 3.41
N GLU A 225 16.31 23.93 3.78
CA GLU A 225 15.47 22.85 4.32
C GLU A 225 14.84 23.25 5.65
N ARG A 226 15.63 23.89 6.54
CA ARG A 226 15.12 24.40 7.82
C ARG A 226 14.03 25.46 7.61
N ARG A 227 14.20 26.37 6.65
CA ARG A 227 13.17 27.37 6.32
C ARG A 227 11.91 26.71 5.79
N ALA A 228 12.03 25.79 4.83
CA ALA A 228 10.90 25.10 4.23
C ALA A 228 10.13 24.25 5.26
N LEU A 229 10.84 23.52 6.13
CA LEU A 229 10.24 22.79 7.25
C LEU A 229 9.55 23.73 8.25
N GLY A 230 10.15 24.88 8.57
CA GLY A 230 9.54 25.89 9.44
C GLY A 230 8.31 26.58 8.85
N GLU A 231 8.27 26.76 7.52
CA GLU A 231 7.07 27.21 6.79
C GLU A 231 5.97 26.15 6.85
N TYR A 232 6.31 24.90 6.52
CA TYR A 232 5.33 23.81 6.55
C TYR A 232 4.79 23.53 7.96
N ALA A 233 5.64 23.63 9.01
CA ALA A 233 5.20 23.53 10.39
C ALA A 233 4.12 24.58 10.73
N ARG A 234 4.26 25.82 10.25
CA ARG A 234 3.24 26.87 10.44
C ARG A 234 1.95 26.56 9.68
N THR A 235 2.04 25.97 8.48
CA THR A 235 0.88 25.47 7.75
C THR A 235 0.15 24.39 8.55
N LEU A 236 0.87 23.41 9.10
CA LEU A 236 0.28 22.38 9.94
C LEU A 236 -0.39 22.96 11.20
N GLU A 237 0.23 23.94 11.86
CA GLU A 237 -0.38 24.65 13.00
C GLU A 237 -1.72 25.29 12.63
N GLN A 238 -1.78 25.97 11.48
CA GLN A 238 -3.00 26.59 10.97
C GLN A 238 -4.08 25.56 10.61
N GLU A 239 -3.69 24.45 9.97
CA GLU A 239 -4.61 23.37 9.62
C GLU A 239 -5.18 22.68 10.85
N ILE A 240 -4.36 22.37 11.86
CA ILE A 240 -4.82 21.81 13.14
C ILE A 240 -5.83 22.75 13.80
N THR A 241 -5.51 24.04 13.88
CA THR A 241 -6.40 25.08 14.44
C THR A 241 -7.73 25.13 13.70
N HIS A 242 -7.71 25.09 12.37
CA HIS A 242 -8.93 25.07 11.56
C HIS A 242 -9.75 23.79 11.78
N LEU A 243 -9.09 22.62 11.82
CA LEU A 243 -9.74 21.34 12.07
C LEU A 243 -10.43 21.29 13.44
N LEU A 244 -9.84 21.92 14.46
CA LEU A 244 -10.44 22.02 15.79
C LEU A 244 -11.77 22.81 15.81
N HIS A 245 -12.18 23.47 14.73
CA HIS A 245 -13.53 24.06 14.63
C HIS A 245 -14.39 23.37 13.57
N SER A 246 -13.84 22.37 12.88
CA SER A 246 -14.52 21.68 11.81
C SER A 246 -15.36 20.52 12.36
N ASN A 247 -16.55 20.35 11.78
CA ASN A 247 -17.38 19.16 11.95
C ASN A 247 -17.17 18.15 10.81
N ARG A 248 -16.05 18.24 10.08
CA ARG A 248 -15.78 17.28 9.01
C ARG A 248 -15.69 15.85 9.59
N PRO A 249 -16.26 14.85 8.90
CA PRO A 249 -15.91 13.45 9.13
C PRO A 249 -14.39 13.29 9.01
N ASP A 250 -13.77 12.35 9.72
CA ASP A 250 -12.31 12.09 9.77
C ASP A 250 -11.45 13.12 10.53
N GLY A 251 -12.05 14.20 11.04
CA GLY A 251 -11.29 15.32 11.61
C GLY A 251 -10.39 14.92 12.78
N GLY A 252 -10.87 14.05 13.67
CA GLY A 252 -10.09 13.56 14.82
C GLY A 252 -8.85 12.78 14.38
N TYR A 253 -9.00 11.86 13.43
CA TYR A 253 -7.86 11.11 12.85
C TYR A 253 -6.87 12.04 12.16
N THR A 254 -7.37 12.99 11.36
CA THR A 254 -6.53 13.96 10.66
C THR A 254 -5.71 14.79 11.65
N VAL A 255 -6.33 15.30 12.72
CA VAL A 255 -5.62 16.06 13.77
C VAL A 255 -4.52 15.22 14.44
N LEU A 256 -4.77 13.94 14.73
CA LEU A 256 -3.74 13.02 15.27
C LEU A 256 -2.51 12.95 14.37
N ILE A 257 -2.71 12.77 13.05
CA ILE A 257 -1.61 12.68 12.08
C ILE A 257 -0.88 14.02 11.94
N LEU A 258 -1.61 15.14 11.81
CA LEU A 258 -0.99 16.45 11.66
C LEU A 258 -0.19 16.84 12.90
N MET A 259 -0.70 16.54 14.10
CA MET A 259 0.06 16.75 15.35
C MET A 259 1.33 15.91 15.37
N ALA A 260 1.25 14.63 14.98
CA ALA A 260 2.42 13.76 14.96
C ALA A 260 3.49 14.30 13.99
N ARG A 261 3.09 14.73 12.79
CA ARG A 261 3.98 15.35 11.79
C ARG A 261 4.60 16.64 12.30
N LEU A 262 3.79 17.50 12.93
CA LEU A 262 4.26 18.75 13.48
C LEU A 262 5.32 18.52 14.56
N GLN A 263 5.12 17.56 15.48
CA GLN A 263 6.13 17.18 16.46
C GLN A 263 7.40 16.61 15.80
N ALA A 264 7.28 15.79 14.75
CA ALA A 264 8.42 15.27 13.99
C ALA A 264 9.24 16.38 13.28
N ILE A 265 8.56 17.37 12.70
CA ILE A 265 9.20 18.52 12.05
C ILE A 265 9.91 19.41 13.09
N GLN A 266 9.23 19.72 14.20
CA GLN A 266 9.83 20.49 15.27
C GLN A 266 11.06 19.80 15.85
N TYR A 267 10.99 18.48 16.00
CA TYR A 267 12.14 17.68 16.41
C TYR A 267 13.27 17.74 15.38
N SER A 268 12.94 17.64 14.09
CA SER A 268 13.92 17.76 13.00
C SER A 268 14.67 19.09 13.02
N LEU A 269 13.93 20.20 13.15
CA LEU A 269 14.47 21.56 13.18
C LEU A 269 15.42 21.78 14.36
N ARG A 270 15.13 21.16 15.51
CA ARG A 270 15.95 21.27 16.72
C ARG A 270 17.20 20.40 16.67
N GLN A 271 17.06 19.15 16.23
CA GLN A 271 18.18 18.24 16.07
C GLN A 271 19.07 18.59 14.87
N ASN A 272 18.67 19.60 14.09
CA ASN A 272 19.30 20.00 12.84
C ASN A 272 19.47 18.80 11.89
N ARG A 273 18.52 17.86 11.91
CA ARG A 273 18.55 16.58 11.20
C ARG A 273 17.15 16.20 10.78
N LEU A 274 16.99 15.49 9.67
CA LEU A 274 15.67 15.09 9.21
C LEU A 274 15.15 13.86 9.98
N TYR A 275 14.06 14.06 10.72
CA TYR A 275 13.26 13.01 11.32
C TYR A 275 11.88 12.99 10.67
N VAL A 276 11.41 11.79 10.36
CA VAL A 276 10.08 11.56 9.80
C VAL A 276 9.29 10.61 10.69
N LEU A 277 7.97 10.62 10.59
CA LEU A 277 7.16 9.58 11.22
C LEU A 277 7.50 8.22 10.61
N ASP A 278 7.51 7.19 11.44
CA ASP A 278 7.60 5.80 10.97
C ASP A 278 6.42 5.51 10.02
N PRO A 279 6.66 5.31 8.70
CA PRO A 279 5.59 5.16 7.74
C PRO A 279 5.00 3.73 7.72
N PHE A 280 5.58 2.78 8.45
CA PHE A 280 5.16 1.38 8.41
C PHE A 280 3.94 1.16 9.33
N PRO A 281 2.81 0.63 8.80
CA PRO A 281 1.62 0.36 9.61
C PRO A 281 1.89 -0.75 10.62
N ASP A 282 1.10 -0.86 11.69
CA ASP A 282 1.29 -1.90 12.73
C ASP A 282 1.25 -3.33 12.18
N ALA A 283 0.39 -3.59 11.19
CA ALA A 283 0.34 -4.85 10.44
C ALA A 283 1.22 -4.76 9.18
N HIS A 284 2.54 -4.82 9.35
CA HIS A 284 3.48 -4.79 8.23
C HIS A 284 3.90 -6.20 7.82
N LEU A 285 4.10 -6.38 6.51
CA LEU A 285 4.78 -7.55 5.97
C LEU A 285 6.27 -7.42 6.25
N TYR A 286 6.92 -8.53 6.55
CA TYR A 286 8.37 -8.58 6.78
C TYR A 286 9.07 -9.40 5.72
N VAL A 287 10.30 -9.03 5.42
CA VAL A 287 11.31 -9.94 4.87
C VAL A 287 12.10 -10.52 6.05
N PRO A 288 12.07 -11.84 6.26
CA PRO A 288 12.83 -12.53 7.29
C PRO A 288 14.34 -12.25 7.21
N ALA A 289 15.00 -12.24 8.37
CA ALA A 289 16.42 -11.87 8.48
C ALA A 289 17.38 -12.89 7.83
N ASP A 290 16.97 -14.16 7.76
CA ASP A 290 17.66 -15.23 7.04
C ASP A 290 17.71 -14.95 5.53
N ILE A 291 16.61 -14.50 4.92
CA ILE A 291 16.59 -14.08 3.51
C ILE A 291 17.54 -12.90 3.28
N ILE A 292 17.51 -11.90 4.18
CA ILE A 292 18.43 -10.75 4.12
C ILE A 292 19.90 -11.19 4.18
N ARG A 293 20.23 -12.16 5.06
CA ARG A 293 21.60 -12.71 5.18
C ARG A 293 22.02 -13.55 3.98
N GLN A 294 21.08 -14.25 3.34
CA GLN A 294 21.36 -15.05 2.13
C GLN A 294 21.59 -14.17 0.89
N HIS A 295 21.07 -12.93 0.90
CA HIS A 295 21.13 -12.02 -0.24
C HIS A 295 21.75 -10.64 0.10
N PRO A 296 23.00 -10.58 0.59
CA PRO A 296 23.62 -9.34 1.04
C PRO A 296 23.81 -8.33 -0.09
N GLU A 297 24.12 -8.79 -1.31
CA GLU A 297 24.26 -7.94 -2.49
C GLU A 297 22.93 -7.30 -2.89
N ALA A 298 21.83 -8.06 -2.85
CA ALA A 298 20.50 -7.53 -3.11
C ALA A 298 20.15 -6.41 -2.15
N VAL A 299 20.35 -6.64 -0.85
CA VAL A 299 20.07 -5.67 0.21
C VAL A 299 20.93 -4.42 0.04
N ARG A 300 22.21 -4.58 -0.34
CA ARG A 300 23.11 -3.45 -0.64
C ARG A 300 22.58 -2.60 -1.79
N GLU A 301 22.25 -3.21 -2.91
CA GLU A 301 21.78 -2.48 -4.10
C GLU A 301 20.42 -1.81 -3.87
N LEU A 302 19.51 -2.46 -3.15
CA LEU A 302 18.24 -1.84 -2.73
C LEU A 302 18.44 -0.66 -1.81
N THR A 303 19.38 -0.78 -0.88
CA THR A 303 19.73 0.30 0.03
C THR A 303 20.27 1.49 -0.77
N TYR A 304 21.16 1.23 -1.72
CA TYR A 304 21.69 2.25 -2.62
C TYR A 304 20.57 2.93 -3.44
N THR A 305 19.69 2.14 -4.05
CA THR A 305 18.54 2.59 -4.83
C THR A 305 17.58 3.45 -4.01
N ALA A 306 17.20 2.98 -2.82
CA ALA A 306 16.33 3.70 -1.91
C ALA A 306 16.98 5.03 -1.48
N GLY A 307 18.31 5.03 -1.31
CA GLY A 307 19.08 6.24 -1.06
C GLY A 307 19.01 7.23 -2.22
N GLN A 308 19.22 6.80 -3.46
CA GLN A 308 19.09 7.68 -4.64
C GLN A 308 17.67 8.24 -4.79
N ILE A 309 16.65 7.40 -4.62
CA ILE A 309 15.24 7.82 -4.68
C ILE A 309 14.95 8.86 -3.59
N PHE A 310 15.39 8.61 -2.35
CA PHE A 310 15.21 9.58 -1.28
C PHE A 310 15.96 10.88 -1.55
N ALA A 311 17.21 10.84 -2.04
CA ALA A 311 17.97 12.03 -2.39
C ALA A 311 17.20 12.89 -3.41
N GLY A 312 16.70 12.26 -4.49
CA GLY A 312 15.91 12.94 -5.51
C GLY A 312 14.63 13.55 -4.96
N VAL A 313 13.89 12.82 -4.12
CA VAL A 313 12.68 13.34 -3.45
C VAL A 313 13.02 14.48 -2.49
N ARG A 314 14.09 14.35 -1.69
CA ARG A 314 14.56 15.38 -0.75
C ARG A 314 14.85 16.68 -1.48
N THR A 315 15.66 16.64 -2.54
CA THR A 315 15.95 17.81 -3.37
C THR A 315 14.68 18.39 -4.00
N HIS A 316 13.81 17.54 -4.56
CA HIS A 316 12.58 18.00 -5.21
C HIS A 316 11.63 18.68 -4.23
N VAL A 317 11.36 18.07 -3.08
CA VAL A 317 10.43 18.60 -2.08
C VAL A 317 10.95 19.91 -1.50
N PHE A 318 12.22 19.99 -1.12
CA PHE A 318 12.78 21.20 -0.54
C PHE A 318 13.08 22.31 -1.57
N SER A 319 13.05 22.00 -2.86
CA SER A 319 13.03 23.04 -3.92
C SER A 319 11.67 23.75 -4.03
N ARG A 320 10.60 23.18 -3.45
CA ARG A 320 9.26 23.76 -3.41
C ARG A 320 9.04 24.43 -2.05
N SER A 321 8.74 25.73 -2.04
CA SER A 321 8.31 26.45 -0.84
C SER A 321 7.09 27.31 -1.18
N PRO A 322 5.93 27.08 -0.52
CA PRO A 322 5.63 25.99 0.40
C PRO A 322 5.49 24.64 -0.33
N PHE A 323 5.83 23.52 0.33
CA PHE A 323 5.52 22.18 -0.18
C PHE A 323 4.24 21.62 0.44
N SER A 324 3.58 20.71 -0.28
CA SER A 324 2.27 20.15 0.08
C SER A 324 2.36 18.96 1.03
N GLU A 325 1.22 18.53 1.60
CA GLU A 325 1.13 17.28 2.37
C GLU A 325 1.61 16.07 1.56
N ARG A 326 1.30 16.03 0.26
CA ARG A 326 1.76 14.98 -0.65
C ARG A 326 3.29 14.96 -0.77
N ASP A 327 3.90 16.14 -0.81
CA ASP A 327 5.36 16.27 -0.88
C ASP A 327 6.00 15.77 0.43
N TYR A 328 5.44 16.14 1.60
CA TYR A 328 5.94 15.65 2.90
C TYR A 328 5.74 14.13 3.07
N ALA A 329 4.58 13.59 2.68
CA ALA A 329 4.33 12.15 2.71
C ALA A 329 5.30 11.37 1.80
N ALA A 330 5.77 11.98 0.70
CA ALA A 330 6.82 11.39 -0.12
C ALA A 330 8.15 11.30 0.64
N LEU A 331 8.53 12.34 1.42
CA LEU A 331 9.71 12.31 2.29
C LEU A 331 9.61 11.23 3.37
N GLU A 332 8.47 11.14 4.08
CA GLU A 332 8.23 10.12 5.11
C GLU A 332 8.41 8.71 4.53
N ARG A 333 7.79 8.47 3.37
CA ARG A 333 7.82 7.17 2.70
C ARG A 333 9.23 6.78 2.26
N THR A 334 9.89 7.61 1.45
CA THR A 334 11.19 7.26 0.88
C THR A 334 12.27 7.27 1.96
N GLY A 335 12.18 8.19 2.92
CA GLY A 335 13.09 8.27 4.06
C GLY A 335 12.96 7.07 4.99
N GLY A 336 11.73 6.66 5.33
CA GLY A 336 11.50 5.48 6.15
C GLY A 336 11.92 4.19 5.44
N GLN A 337 11.63 4.04 4.15
CA GLN A 337 12.08 2.89 3.36
C GLN A 337 13.61 2.78 3.30
N TYR A 338 14.31 3.89 3.04
CA TYR A 338 15.78 3.93 3.04
C TYR A 338 16.36 3.61 4.42
N THR A 339 15.79 4.17 5.48
CA THR A 339 16.20 3.92 6.87
C THR A 339 16.07 2.46 7.25
N GLU A 340 14.95 1.82 6.90
CA GLU A 340 14.68 0.41 7.18
C GLU A 340 15.69 -0.51 6.46
N LEU A 341 15.98 -0.22 5.18
CA LEU A 341 16.96 -0.97 4.39
C LEU A 341 18.39 -0.80 4.92
N ILE A 342 18.80 0.42 5.29
CA ILE A 342 20.10 0.66 5.93
C ILE A 342 20.25 -0.13 7.23
N ARG A 343 19.21 -0.14 8.08
CA ARG A 343 19.24 -0.88 9.34
C ARG A 343 19.44 -2.37 9.09
N ALA A 344 18.73 -2.93 8.12
CA ALA A 344 18.91 -4.33 7.74
C ALA A 344 20.28 -4.61 7.13
N TYR A 345 20.77 -3.73 6.26
CA TYR A 345 22.10 -3.85 5.65
C TYR A 345 23.22 -3.83 6.70
N ARG A 346 23.13 -2.95 7.70
CA ARG A 346 24.16 -2.82 8.76
C ARG A 346 24.08 -3.89 9.83
N ASN A 347 22.87 -4.27 10.25
CA ASN A 347 22.66 -5.08 11.44
C ASN A 347 22.17 -6.51 11.14
N GLY A 348 21.95 -6.87 9.87
CA GLY A 348 21.46 -8.20 9.48
C GLY A 348 20.04 -8.52 9.97
N GLY A 349 19.21 -7.49 10.13
CA GLY A 349 17.84 -7.59 10.66
C GLY A 349 16.76 -7.82 9.60
N ARG A 350 15.54 -8.10 10.07
CA ARG A 350 14.34 -8.14 9.22
C ARG A 350 14.03 -6.78 8.61
N VAL A 351 13.41 -6.76 7.42
CA VAL A 351 12.98 -5.53 6.73
C VAL A 351 11.46 -5.45 6.70
N ARG A 352 10.87 -4.37 7.21
CA ARG A 352 9.44 -4.08 7.01
C ARG A 352 9.17 -3.63 5.58
N VAL A 353 8.05 -4.06 5.01
CA VAL A 353 7.64 -3.75 3.64
C VAL A 353 6.46 -2.80 3.66
N LEU A 354 6.61 -1.67 2.99
CA LEU A 354 5.52 -0.72 2.78
C LEU A 354 4.76 -1.08 1.50
N ALA A 355 3.62 -1.74 1.64
CA ALA A 355 2.84 -2.25 0.51
C ALA A 355 1.95 -1.20 -0.18
N ARG A 356 1.62 -0.09 0.49
CA ARG A 356 0.67 0.92 0.01
C ARG A 356 1.18 2.34 0.22
N ARG A 357 0.69 3.26 -0.62
CA ARG A 357 0.87 4.71 -0.45
C ARG A 357 -0.19 5.23 0.53
N THR A 358 -0.08 4.83 1.80
CA THR A 358 -0.94 5.35 2.87
C THR A 358 -0.15 6.32 3.74
N PRO A 359 -0.81 7.33 4.35
CA PRO A 359 -0.19 8.11 5.41
C PRO A 359 0.35 7.19 6.52
N PRO A 360 1.41 7.61 7.23
CA PRO A 360 1.86 6.92 8.44
C PRO A 360 0.66 6.68 9.37
N THR A 361 0.45 5.44 9.80
CA THR A 361 -0.65 5.12 10.70
C THR A 361 -0.18 4.13 11.75
N ARG A 362 -0.40 4.50 13.01
CA ARG A 362 -0.09 3.67 14.17
C ARG A 362 -1.23 3.73 15.16
N ALA A 363 -1.73 2.59 15.61
CA ALA A 363 -2.85 2.52 16.52
C ALA A 363 -2.40 2.48 17.98
N ALA A 364 -3.09 3.22 18.84
CA ALA A 364 -2.99 3.03 20.29
C ALA A 364 -4.22 2.28 20.79
N THR A 365 -4.02 1.34 21.69
CA THR A 365 -5.13 0.72 22.44
C THR A 365 -5.53 1.69 23.53
N MET A 366 -6.76 2.22 23.46
CA MET A 366 -7.31 3.14 24.43
C MET A 366 -8.48 2.50 25.14
N ARG A 367 -8.60 2.78 26.44
CA ARG A 367 -9.76 2.35 27.22
C ARG A 367 -10.99 3.12 26.79
N LEU A 368 -12.04 2.41 26.43
CA LEU A 368 -13.33 3.00 26.13
C LEU A 368 -14.00 3.44 27.44
N PRO A 369 -14.69 4.58 27.47
CA PRO A 369 -15.56 4.94 28.59
C PRO A 369 -16.53 3.78 28.86
N ARG A 370 -16.70 3.41 30.14
CA ARG A 370 -17.72 2.44 30.50
C ARG A 370 -19.08 3.02 30.13
N SER A 371 -19.86 2.23 29.41
CA SER A 371 -21.24 2.54 29.11
C SER A 371 -22.15 1.65 29.93
N ASP A 372 -23.08 2.27 30.65
CA ASP A 372 -24.20 1.57 31.29
C ASP A 372 -25.46 1.60 30.40
N ALA A 373 -25.42 2.32 29.27
CA ALA A 373 -26.57 2.57 28.41
C ALA A 373 -26.90 1.38 27.50
N ALA A 374 -25.90 0.59 27.08
CA ALA A 374 -26.10 -0.55 26.20
C ALA A 374 -25.86 -1.88 26.92
N THR A 375 -26.86 -2.75 26.91
CA THR A 375 -26.75 -4.10 27.47
C THR A 375 -25.88 -5.00 26.58
N ALA A 376 -25.20 -5.98 27.18
CA ALA A 376 -24.45 -7.00 26.42
C ALA A 376 -25.34 -7.75 25.41
N ALA A 377 -26.63 -7.91 25.70
CA ALA A 377 -27.60 -8.51 24.78
C ALA A 377 -27.80 -7.65 23.52
N GLN A 378 -27.99 -6.33 23.68
CA GLN A 378 -28.10 -5.40 22.55
C GLN A 378 -26.83 -5.39 21.69
N ILE A 379 -25.65 -5.38 22.31
CA ILE A 379 -24.38 -5.40 21.58
C ILE A 379 -24.21 -6.69 20.77
N ARG A 380 -24.53 -7.86 21.35
CA ARG A 380 -24.49 -9.15 20.65
C ARG A 380 -25.49 -9.22 19.50
N GLN A 381 -26.69 -8.65 19.69
CA GLN A 381 -27.70 -8.57 18.63
C GLN A 381 -27.20 -7.72 17.45
N SER A 382 -26.65 -6.54 17.73
CA SER A 382 -26.08 -5.66 16.71
C SER A 382 -24.86 -6.29 16.00
N LEU A 383 -24.01 -7.00 16.74
CA LEU A 383 -22.89 -7.76 16.18
C LEU A 383 -23.36 -8.86 15.21
N SER A 384 -24.38 -9.63 15.60
CA SER A 384 -24.91 -10.72 14.76
C SER A 384 -25.49 -10.18 13.44
N ARG A 385 -26.26 -9.10 13.50
CA ARG A 385 -26.80 -8.43 12.32
C ARG A 385 -25.70 -7.83 11.43
N LEU A 386 -24.68 -7.21 12.02
CA LEU A 386 -23.54 -6.68 11.29
C LEU A 386 -22.76 -7.79 10.57
N GLN A 387 -22.61 -8.96 11.20
CA GLN A 387 -21.95 -10.12 10.58
C GLN A 387 -22.72 -10.63 9.37
N GLU A 388 -24.04 -10.81 9.51
CA GLU A 388 -24.92 -11.20 8.41
C GLU A 388 -24.84 -10.21 7.25
N PHE A 389 -24.92 -8.91 7.53
CA PHE A 389 -24.77 -7.87 6.52
C PHE A 389 -23.38 -7.88 5.87
N THR A 390 -22.32 -8.08 6.66
CA THR A 390 -20.94 -8.14 6.12
C THR A 390 -20.78 -9.32 5.17
N TYR A 391 -21.43 -10.46 5.45
CA TYR A 391 -21.47 -11.60 4.56
C TYR A 391 -22.22 -11.24 3.25
N GLN A 392 -23.44 -10.72 3.35
CA GLN A 392 -24.24 -10.31 2.20
C GLN A 392 -23.54 -9.25 1.34
N TYR A 393 -22.88 -8.27 1.98
CA TYR A 393 -22.12 -7.24 1.29
C TYR A 393 -20.87 -7.80 0.62
N SER A 394 -20.21 -8.79 1.24
CA SER A 394 -19.07 -9.47 0.61
C SER A 394 -19.50 -10.25 -0.63
N ASP A 395 -20.66 -10.91 -0.60
CA ASP A 395 -21.25 -11.57 -1.77
C ASP A 395 -21.64 -10.55 -2.85
N TYR A 396 -22.23 -9.42 -2.47
CA TYR A 396 -22.48 -8.31 -3.39
C TYR A 396 -21.18 -7.79 -4.05
N LEU A 397 -20.09 -7.63 -3.29
CA LEU A 397 -18.80 -7.23 -3.87
C LEU A 397 -18.24 -8.28 -4.82
N ARG A 398 -18.40 -9.58 -4.51
CA ARG A 398 -17.99 -10.67 -5.39
C ARG A 398 -18.77 -10.69 -6.69
N ASP A 399 -20.07 -10.42 -6.64
CA ASP A 399 -20.93 -10.33 -7.83
C ASP A 399 -20.62 -9.08 -8.67
N ARG A 400 -20.46 -7.93 -8.01
CA ARG A 400 -20.21 -6.63 -8.64
C ARG A 400 -18.82 -6.51 -9.27
N PHE A 401 -17.81 -7.09 -8.63
CA PHE A 401 -16.41 -7.02 -9.02
C PHE A 401 -15.83 -8.42 -9.28
N ASP A 402 -16.67 -9.30 -9.83
CA ASP A 402 -16.26 -10.63 -10.23
C ASP A 402 -15.07 -10.56 -11.22
N TYR A 403 -14.12 -11.47 -11.04
CA TYR A 403 -13.02 -11.63 -11.98
C TYR A 403 -13.28 -12.85 -12.83
N ASN A 404 -13.37 -12.65 -14.14
CA ASN A 404 -13.47 -13.73 -15.12
C ASN A 404 -12.29 -13.61 -16.10
N LEU A 405 -11.51 -14.69 -16.22
CA LEU A 405 -10.28 -14.70 -17.01
C LEU A 405 -10.50 -14.35 -18.49
N ILE A 406 -11.69 -14.60 -19.05
CA ILE A 406 -11.98 -14.35 -20.47
C ILE A 406 -12.82 -13.07 -20.64
N GLN A 407 -13.80 -12.84 -19.78
CA GLN A 407 -14.82 -11.80 -20.00
C GLN A 407 -14.60 -10.52 -19.15
N LYS A 408 -13.98 -10.66 -17.98
CA LYS A 408 -13.85 -9.62 -16.95
C LYS A 408 -12.48 -9.71 -16.25
N ASN A 409 -11.44 -9.49 -17.03
CA ASN A 409 -10.07 -9.33 -16.57
C ASN A 409 -9.55 -7.91 -16.85
N CYS A 410 -8.31 -7.63 -16.46
CA CYS A 410 -7.69 -6.31 -16.64
C CYS A 410 -7.72 -5.78 -18.08
N ALA A 411 -7.42 -6.60 -19.09
CA ALA A 411 -7.38 -6.17 -20.49
C ALA A 411 -8.78 -5.91 -21.06
N THR A 412 -9.72 -6.81 -20.77
CA THR A 412 -11.13 -6.65 -21.19
C THR A 412 -11.82 -5.47 -20.49
N GLU A 413 -11.60 -5.29 -19.18
CA GLU A 413 -12.11 -4.13 -18.44
C GLU A 413 -11.47 -2.84 -18.95
N MET A 414 -10.16 -2.79 -19.19
CA MET A 414 -9.52 -1.59 -19.75
C MET A 414 -10.16 -1.19 -21.09
N SER A 415 -10.33 -2.15 -22.00
CA SER A 415 -11.01 -1.95 -23.28
C SER A 415 -12.43 -1.43 -23.11
N ARG A 416 -13.20 -2.09 -22.24
CA ARG A 416 -14.60 -1.74 -21.93
C ARG A 416 -14.71 -0.33 -21.37
N ARG A 417 -13.84 0.05 -20.43
CA ARG A 417 -13.85 1.36 -19.76
C ARG A 417 -13.44 2.48 -20.70
N ILE A 418 -12.38 2.30 -21.50
CA ILE A 418 -11.94 3.28 -22.50
C ILE A 418 -13.07 3.54 -23.51
N GLN A 419 -13.69 2.50 -24.06
CA GLN A 419 -14.77 2.66 -25.01
C GLN A 419 -16.00 3.33 -24.40
N THR A 420 -16.41 2.91 -23.20
CA THR A 420 -17.55 3.53 -22.51
C THR A 420 -17.27 5.00 -22.19
N ALA A 421 -16.04 5.35 -21.83
CA ALA A 421 -15.65 6.75 -21.61
C ALA A 421 -15.82 7.59 -22.88
N ILE A 422 -15.35 7.08 -24.02
CA ILE A 422 -15.48 7.76 -25.31
C ILE A 422 -16.96 7.88 -25.70
N ARG A 423 -17.72 6.77 -25.72
CA ARG A 423 -19.16 6.77 -26.06
C ARG A 423 -19.94 7.78 -25.22
N ASN A 424 -19.74 7.79 -23.91
CA ASN A 424 -20.42 8.72 -23.02
C ASN A 424 -20.02 10.17 -23.28
N ALA A 425 -18.74 10.43 -23.55
CA ALA A 425 -18.25 11.77 -23.85
C ALA A 425 -18.77 12.29 -25.21
N THR A 426 -18.83 11.43 -26.23
CA THR A 426 -19.42 11.75 -27.53
C THR A 426 -20.92 12.02 -27.41
N ALA A 427 -21.67 11.21 -26.65
CA ALA A 427 -23.11 11.42 -26.42
C ALA A 427 -23.42 12.74 -25.70
N GLN A 428 -22.49 13.25 -24.89
CA GLN A 428 -22.64 14.52 -24.16
C GLN A 428 -22.16 15.76 -24.94
N ALA A 429 -21.53 15.57 -26.10
CA ALA A 429 -21.02 16.68 -26.90
C ALA A 429 -22.14 17.45 -27.59
N ARG A 430 -22.10 18.79 -27.47
CA ARG A 430 -23.17 19.71 -27.90
C ARG A 430 -23.18 20.02 -29.39
N SER A 431 -22.11 19.70 -30.12
CA SER A 431 -22.00 19.95 -31.56
C SER A 431 -21.39 18.74 -32.27
N PRO A 432 -21.69 18.55 -33.58
CA PRO A 432 -21.09 17.50 -34.39
C PRO A 432 -19.55 17.58 -34.43
N GLN A 433 -19.00 18.79 -34.40
CA GLN A 433 -17.55 18.99 -34.41
C GLN A 433 -16.91 18.54 -33.08
N SER A 434 -17.53 18.85 -31.94
CA SER A 434 -17.07 18.34 -30.65
C SER A 434 -17.23 16.82 -30.50
N GLN A 435 -18.17 16.21 -31.23
CA GLN A 435 -18.29 14.75 -31.29
C GLN A 435 -17.13 14.14 -32.08
N ALA A 436 -16.78 14.72 -33.23
CA ALA A 436 -15.63 14.29 -34.04
C ALA A 436 -14.29 14.47 -33.29
N ASP A 437 -14.18 15.49 -32.44
CA ASP A 437 -13.01 15.73 -31.60
C ASP A 437 -12.89 14.74 -30.42
N ILE A 438 -13.90 13.91 -30.14
CA ILE A 438 -13.88 12.92 -29.04
C ILE A 438 -13.82 11.52 -29.63
N ALA A 439 -12.61 11.10 -29.98
CA ALA A 439 -12.34 9.77 -30.52
C ALA A 439 -10.89 9.37 -30.23
N LEU A 440 -10.67 8.07 -30.05
CA LEU A 440 -9.34 7.50 -30.24
C LEU A 440 -9.09 7.40 -31.75
N PRO A 441 -7.94 7.85 -32.26
CA PRO A 441 -7.59 7.60 -33.64
C PRO A 441 -7.50 6.09 -33.90
N GLY A 442 -8.35 5.59 -34.80
CA GLY A 442 -8.40 4.18 -35.19
C GLY A 442 -9.65 3.42 -34.76
N GLU A 443 -9.59 2.09 -34.78
CA GLU A 443 -10.74 1.21 -34.51
C GLU A 443 -10.83 0.80 -33.03
N PRO A 444 -12.00 0.91 -32.37
CA PRO A 444 -12.17 0.46 -30.99
C PRO A 444 -11.86 -1.04 -30.80
N ILE A 445 -11.24 -1.37 -29.67
CA ILE A 445 -10.91 -2.77 -29.33
C ILE A 445 -12.01 -3.41 -28.49
N ALA A 446 -12.86 -4.26 -29.06
CA ALA A 446 -13.95 -4.94 -28.35
C ALA A 446 -13.44 -5.92 -27.26
N PRO A 447 -14.06 -5.96 -26.06
CA PRO A 447 -13.64 -6.89 -25.00
C PRO A 447 -13.71 -8.35 -25.46
N GLY A 448 -12.59 -9.06 -25.39
CA GLY A 448 -12.48 -10.47 -25.75
C GLY A 448 -12.30 -10.75 -27.25
N GLU A 449 -12.42 -9.75 -28.13
CA GLU A 449 -12.19 -9.95 -29.57
C GLU A 449 -10.76 -10.43 -29.84
N ARG A 450 -10.56 -11.32 -30.83
CA ARG A 450 -9.21 -11.80 -31.21
C ARG A 450 -8.34 -12.16 -30.00
N PHE A 451 -8.96 -12.75 -28.98
CA PHE A 451 -8.33 -13.13 -27.72
C PHE A 451 -7.73 -11.95 -26.91
N SER A 452 -8.28 -10.74 -27.03
CA SER A 452 -7.87 -9.52 -26.31
C SER A 452 -8.04 -9.58 -24.80
N PHE A 453 -8.59 -10.68 -24.28
CA PHE A 453 -8.52 -11.00 -22.86
C PHE A 453 -7.09 -11.40 -22.43
N ILE A 454 -6.20 -11.73 -23.37
CA ILE A 454 -4.78 -11.96 -23.11
C ILE A 454 -4.05 -10.63 -23.26
N PRO A 455 -3.28 -10.17 -22.26
CA PRO A 455 -2.57 -8.90 -22.34
C PRO A 455 -1.66 -8.74 -23.57
N ALA A 456 -1.01 -9.82 -24.02
CA ALA A 456 -0.17 -9.80 -25.22
C ALA A 456 -0.99 -9.58 -26.50
N ALA A 457 -2.05 -10.34 -26.71
CA ALA A 457 -2.94 -10.14 -27.86
C ALA A 457 -3.63 -8.76 -27.81
N TRP A 458 -3.95 -8.27 -26.61
CA TRP A 458 -4.50 -6.94 -26.42
C TRP A 458 -3.52 -5.84 -26.84
N ILE A 459 -2.24 -5.94 -26.49
CA ILE A 459 -1.25 -4.93 -26.91
C ILE A 459 -1.05 -4.94 -28.43
N ASP A 460 -1.13 -6.11 -29.08
CA ASP A 460 -1.06 -6.21 -30.54
C ASP A 460 -2.25 -5.52 -31.23
N LEU A 461 -3.44 -5.59 -30.62
CA LEU A 461 -4.60 -4.86 -31.10
C LEU A 461 -4.45 -3.35 -30.86
N VAL A 462 -3.86 -2.94 -29.75
CA VAL A 462 -3.54 -1.52 -29.48
C VAL A 462 -2.56 -0.98 -30.52
N GLU A 463 -1.49 -1.72 -30.81
CA GLU A 463 -0.48 -1.36 -31.81
C GLU A 463 -1.06 -1.31 -33.22
N SER A 464 -1.89 -2.28 -33.61
CA SER A 464 -2.44 -2.36 -34.97
C SER A 464 -3.62 -1.45 -35.24
N ARG A 465 -4.43 -1.11 -34.23
CA ARG A 465 -5.65 -0.33 -34.42
C ARG A 465 -5.55 1.10 -33.97
N TYR A 466 -4.78 1.42 -32.94
CA TYR A 466 -4.62 2.79 -32.50
C TYR A 466 -3.37 3.43 -33.10
N GLN A 467 -3.34 4.76 -33.18
CA GLN A 467 -2.13 5.48 -33.59
C GLN A 467 -1.06 5.45 -32.49
N VAL A 468 -0.30 4.36 -32.44
CA VAL A 468 0.85 4.19 -31.56
C VAL A 468 2.10 4.77 -32.21
N GLU A 469 2.89 5.55 -31.47
CA GLU A 469 4.15 6.12 -31.99
C GLU A 469 5.24 5.06 -32.12
N GLN A 470 5.40 4.26 -31.05
CA GLN A 470 6.34 3.15 -30.96
C GLN A 470 5.94 2.26 -29.79
N VAL A 471 6.19 0.95 -29.86
CA VAL A 471 6.05 0.09 -28.67
C VAL A 471 7.40 0.00 -27.99
N ILE A 472 7.44 0.39 -26.71
CA ILE A 472 8.60 0.26 -25.85
C ILE A 472 8.45 -1.03 -25.06
N VAL A 473 9.47 -1.89 -25.13
CA VAL A 473 9.49 -3.16 -24.41
C VAL A 473 10.49 -3.06 -23.24
N LEU A 474 9.98 -3.36 -22.05
CA LEU A 474 10.78 -3.54 -20.85
C LEU A 474 10.85 -5.05 -20.59
N PRO A 475 11.91 -5.75 -21.02
CA PRO A 475 12.01 -7.20 -20.87
C PRO A 475 11.98 -7.59 -19.39
N SER A 476 11.42 -8.76 -19.07
CA SER A 476 11.48 -9.31 -17.71
C SER A 476 12.94 -9.47 -17.26
N TYR A 477 13.18 -9.47 -15.95
CA TYR A 477 14.53 -9.68 -15.40
C TYR A 477 15.16 -10.97 -15.92
N ARG A 478 14.40 -12.06 -15.91
CA ARG A 478 14.85 -13.35 -16.44
C ARG A 478 15.27 -13.26 -17.90
N HIS A 479 14.49 -12.55 -18.73
CA HIS A 479 14.82 -12.37 -20.14
C HIS A 479 16.15 -11.62 -20.31
N ARG A 480 16.37 -10.54 -19.54
CA ARG A 480 17.65 -9.82 -19.52
C ARG A 480 18.82 -10.71 -19.10
N GLN A 481 18.63 -11.52 -18.05
CA GLN A 481 19.66 -12.46 -17.59
C GLN A 481 19.95 -13.57 -18.62
N LEU A 482 18.93 -14.05 -19.34
CA LEU A 482 19.08 -15.02 -20.42
C LEU A 482 19.87 -14.41 -21.59
N GLU A 483 19.54 -13.20 -22.01
CA GLU A 483 20.28 -12.47 -23.04
C GLU A 483 21.75 -12.26 -22.64
N ALA A 484 22.02 -11.82 -21.41
CA ALA A 484 23.37 -11.67 -20.88
C ALA A 484 24.13 -13.02 -20.83
N ALA A 485 23.46 -14.11 -20.45
CA ALA A 485 24.04 -15.45 -20.44
C ALA A 485 24.35 -15.96 -21.85
N ARG A 486 23.49 -15.68 -22.84
CA ARG A 486 23.71 -16.00 -24.26
C ARG A 486 24.88 -15.21 -24.84
N ALA A 487 25.03 -13.94 -24.46
CA ALA A 487 26.14 -13.10 -24.89
C ALA A 487 27.50 -13.55 -24.33
N SER A 488 27.51 -14.27 -23.20
CA SER A 488 28.73 -14.69 -22.49
C SER A 488 29.07 -16.17 -22.62
N SER A 489 28.22 -17.01 -23.23
CA SER A 489 28.41 -18.47 -23.27
C SER A 489 27.82 -19.13 -24.52
N ASN A 490 28.40 -20.26 -24.95
CA ASN A 490 27.97 -21.01 -26.13
C ASN A 490 26.62 -21.76 -25.97
N ASN A 491 26.05 -22.10 -27.14
CA ASN A 491 24.88 -22.87 -27.60
C ASN A 491 23.98 -23.71 -26.65
N LEU A 492 24.32 -23.93 -25.38
CA LEU A 492 23.55 -24.75 -24.44
C LEU A 492 22.83 -23.93 -23.36
N VAL A 493 22.91 -22.60 -23.41
CA VAL A 493 22.22 -21.71 -22.45
C VAL A 493 20.71 -22.00 -22.45
N ASP A 494 20.09 -22.18 -23.61
CA ASP A 494 18.64 -22.42 -23.69
C ASP A 494 18.22 -23.78 -23.12
N VAL A 495 19.06 -24.82 -23.27
CA VAL A 495 18.81 -26.13 -22.66
C VAL A 495 18.98 -26.05 -21.15
N ARG A 496 20.08 -25.42 -20.69
CA ARG A 496 20.40 -25.30 -19.26
C ARG A 496 19.37 -24.45 -18.54
N GLU A 497 19.02 -23.29 -19.07
CA GLU A 497 18.11 -22.37 -18.42
C GLU A 497 16.64 -22.68 -18.73
N GLY A 498 16.33 -23.54 -19.70
CA GLY A 498 14.95 -23.84 -20.12
C GLY A 498 14.11 -24.64 -19.10
N ASN A 499 14.70 -25.16 -18.02
CA ASN A 499 13.99 -25.95 -17.02
C ASN A 499 14.45 -25.67 -15.59
N THR A 500 13.61 -25.99 -14.61
CA THR A 500 13.84 -25.73 -13.18
C THR A 500 14.92 -26.62 -12.54
N LEU A 501 15.34 -27.71 -13.20
CA LEU A 501 16.35 -28.63 -12.67
C LEU A 501 17.78 -28.17 -12.95
N THR A 502 18.02 -27.58 -14.12
CA THR A 502 19.37 -27.18 -14.56
C THR A 502 19.60 -25.68 -14.60
N THR A 503 18.54 -24.88 -14.46
CA THR A 503 18.62 -23.41 -14.48
C THR A 503 19.57 -22.92 -13.39
N ARG A 504 20.46 -22.00 -13.77
CA ARG A 504 21.28 -21.22 -12.82
C ARG A 504 20.67 -19.86 -12.55
N LEU A 505 19.74 -19.45 -13.42
CA LEU A 505 19.04 -18.17 -13.32
C LEU A 505 17.77 -18.23 -12.48
N TYR A 506 17.41 -19.35 -11.86
CA TYR A 506 16.18 -19.45 -11.06
C TYR A 506 16.35 -20.47 -9.95
N THR A 507 15.75 -20.19 -8.79
CA THR A 507 15.64 -21.11 -7.67
C THR A 507 14.18 -21.12 -7.25
N ALA A 508 13.60 -22.32 -7.07
CA ALA A 508 12.23 -22.47 -6.62
C ALA A 508 12.03 -21.89 -5.21
N ARG A 509 10.84 -21.34 -4.94
CA ARG A 509 10.56 -20.60 -3.69
C ARG A 509 9.21 -20.93 -3.05
N PRO A 510 9.07 -20.68 -1.74
CA PRO A 510 7.79 -20.78 -1.04
C PRO A 510 6.70 -19.95 -1.73
N GLY A 511 5.56 -20.56 -2.04
CA GLY A 511 4.46 -19.96 -2.80
C GLY A 511 4.67 -19.79 -4.31
N ASP A 512 5.77 -20.27 -4.91
CA ASP A 512 5.83 -20.45 -6.36
C ASP A 512 5.04 -21.72 -6.75
N SER A 513 4.35 -21.68 -7.88
CA SER A 513 3.67 -22.86 -8.43
C SER A 513 4.66 -23.96 -8.81
N THR A 514 4.27 -25.23 -8.74
CA THR A 514 5.11 -26.34 -9.21
C THR A 514 5.16 -26.42 -10.73
N PHE A 515 6.36 -26.37 -11.33
CA PHE A 515 6.57 -26.55 -12.78
C PHE A 515 7.98 -27.04 -13.09
N LEU A 516 8.18 -27.55 -14.32
CA LEU A 516 9.45 -28.10 -14.79
C LEU A 516 10.10 -27.24 -15.88
N ILE A 517 9.33 -26.78 -16.86
CA ILE A 517 9.81 -26.10 -18.07
C ILE A 517 9.35 -24.65 -18.09
N PHE A 518 10.27 -23.73 -18.39
CA PHE A 518 9.93 -22.33 -18.66
C PHE A 518 9.36 -22.19 -20.08
N THR A 519 8.17 -21.58 -20.19
CA THR A 519 7.41 -21.52 -21.45
C THR A 519 7.45 -20.15 -22.14
N GLU A 520 8.29 -19.23 -21.64
CA GLU A 520 8.40 -17.85 -22.13
C GLU A 520 8.88 -17.77 -23.58
N ASN A 521 9.88 -18.58 -23.97
CA ASN A 521 10.47 -18.58 -25.31
C ASN A 521 9.98 -19.72 -26.21
N LEU A 522 9.09 -20.59 -25.71
CA LEU A 522 8.60 -21.75 -26.43
C LEU A 522 7.23 -21.43 -27.02
N PHE A 523 7.16 -20.86 -28.23
CA PHE A 523 5.87 -20.61 -28.88
C PHE A 523 5.27 -21.91 -29.44
N TRP A 524 5.94 -22.54 -30.40
CA TRP A 524 5.43 -23.74 -31.09
C TRP A 524 5.37 -24.98 -30.21
N SER A 525 6.33 -25.15 -29.31
CA SER A 525 6.37 -26.27 -28.36
C SER A 525 5.65 -25.96 -27.04
N ARG A 526 4.99 -24.79 -26.90
CA ARG A 526 4.28 -24.42 -25.67
C ARG A 526 3.27 -25.48 -25.23
N PRO A 527 2.44 -26.06 -26.11
CA PRO A 527 1.46 -27.04 -25.67
C PRO A 527 2.09 -28.29 -25.06
N LEU A 528 3.21 -28.75 -25.64
CA LEU A 528 3.96 -29.87 -25.12
C LEU A 528 4.62 -29.53 -23.77
N ALA A 529 5.23 -28.35 -23.67
CA ALA A 529 5.80 -27.88 -22.40
C ALA A 529 4.73 -27.71 -21.31
N GLY A 530 3.54 -27.23 -21.68
CA GLY A 530 2.36 -27.13 -20.81
C GLY A 530 1.90 -28.49 -20.32
N LEU A 531 1.83 -29.49 -21.20
CA LEU A 531 1.51 -30.87 -20.82
C LEU A 531 2.56 -31.47 -19.87
N ILE A 532 3.85 -31.22 -20.12
CA ILE A 532 4.94 -31.66 -19.24
C ILE A 532 4.79 -31.01 -17.87
N ASN A 533 4.54 -29.69 -17.82
CA ASN A 533 4.33 -28.96 -16.58
C ASN A 533 3.09 -29.45 -15.81
N LEU A 534 1.97 -29.69 -16.50
CA LEU A 534 0.75 -30.23 -15.90
C LEU A 534 1.00 -31.61 -15.29
N SER A 535 1.70 -32.48 -16.02
CA SER A 535 2.04 -33.82 -15.57
C SER A 535 2.98 -33.77 -14.36
N TYR A 536 4.00 -32.90 -14.41
CA TYR A 536 4.93 -32.69 -13.32
C TYR A 536 4.22 -32.19 -12.05
N ALA A 537 3.37 -31.16 -12.16
CA ALA A 537 2.58 -30.66 -11.05
C ALA A 537 1.60 -31.72 -10.51
N GLY A 538 0.98 -32.52 -11.39
CA GLY A 538 0.13 -33.65 -11.01
C GLY A 538 0.87 -34.69 -10.17
N LEU A 539 2.10 -35.06 -10.57
CA LEU A 539 2.94 -35.98 -9.80
C LEU A 539 3.28 -35.44 -8.41
N HIS A 540 3.46 -34.13 -8.27
CA HIS A 540 3.72 -33.45 -6.98
C HIS A 540 2.49 -33.34 -6.06
N THR A 541 1.30 -33.69 -6.54
CA THR A 541 0.10 -33.75 -5.69
C THR A 541 0.23 -34.85 -4.63
N VAL A 542 0.84 -36.00 -4.98
CA VAL A 542 1.02 -37.15 -4.08
C VAL A 542 1.84 -36.76 -2.84
N PRO A 543 3.10 -36.27 -2.97
CA PRO A 543 3.84 -35.81 -1.79
C PRO A 543 3.15 -34.63 -1.11
N GLY A 544 2.45 -33.76 -1.85
CA GLY A 544 1.67 -32.66 -1.25
C GLY A 544 0.58 -33.13 -0.28
N VAL A 545 -0.14 -34.21 -0.60
CA VAL A 545 -1.13 -34.81 0.32
C VAL A 545 -0.45 -35.37 1.58
N PHE A 546 0.71 -36.01 1.45
CA PHE A 546 1.44 -36.54 2.60
C PHE A 546 2.09 -35.45 3.46
N MET A 547 2.49 -34.33 2.84
CA MET A 547 3.13 -33.20 3.54
C MET A 547 2.13 -32.20 4.13
N ALA A 548 0.87 -32.21 3.67
CA ALA A 548 -0.20 -31.31 4.12
C ALA A 548 -0.30 -31.12 5.66
N PRO A 549 -0.20 -32.15 6.52
CA PRO A 549 -0.24 -31.94 7.97
C PRO A 549 1.02 -31.25 8.54
N PHE A 550 2.13 -31.25 7.81
CA PHE A 550 3.42 -30.69 8.24
C PHE A 550 3.71 -29.30 7.65
N ASP A 551 3.19 -29.00 6.46
CA ASP A 551 3.42 -27.73 5.74
C ASP A 551 2.14 -26.89 5.60
N ALA A 552 1.09 -27.22 6.34
CA ALA A 552 -0.23 -26.60 6.26
C ALA A 552 -0.86 -26.61 4.85
N GLY A 553 -0.46 -27.57 4.00
CA GLY A 553 -0.96 -27.73 2.64
C GLY A 553 -0.22 -26.93 1.57
N GLU A 554 0.89 -26.27 1.90
CA GLU A 554 1.63 -25.41 0.97
C GLU A 554 2.08 -26.17 -0.29
N THR A 555 2.63 -27.38 -0.15
CA THR A 555 3.06 -28.20 -1.29
C THR A 555 1.89 -28.61 -2.17
N LEU A 556 0.74 -28.92 -1.56
CA LEU A 556 -0.48 -29.29 -2.28
C LEU A 556 -1.07 -28.09 -3.04
N GLU A 557 -1.08 -26.91 -2.42
CA GLU A 557 -1.49 -25.66 -3.06
C GLU A 557 -0.56 -25.30 -4.23
N ALA A 558 0.75 -25.44 -4.06
CA ALA A 558 1.73 -25.19 -5.11
C ALA A 558 1.55 -26.14 -6.31
N ALA A 559 1.27 -27.42 -6.06
CA ALA A 559 0.95 -28.41 -7.09
C ALA A 559 -0.36 -28.07 -7.81
N GLY A 560 -1.44 -27.78 -7.07
CA GLY A 560 -2.73 -27.39 -7.66
C GLY A 560 -2.64 -26.11 -8.49
N THR A 561 -1.91 -25.11 -8.01
CA THR A 561 -1.62 -23.87 -8.74
C THR A 561 -0.78 -24.14 -9.99
N GLY A 562 0.21 -25.02 -9.88
CA GLY A 562 1.03 -25.49 -11.01
C GLY A 562 0.21 -26.14 -12.11
N MET A 563 -0.74 -27.00 -11.76
CA MET A 563 -1.67 -27.59 -12.71
C MET A 563 -2.53 -26.52 -13.37
N PHE A 564 -3.16 -25.65 -12.56
CA PHE A 564 -4.03 -24.58 -13.06
C PHE A 564 -3.31 -23.64 -14.04
N TYR A 565 -2.08 -23.21 -13.73
CA TYR A 565 -1.28 -22.36 -14.61
C TYR A 565 -0.70 -23.07 -15.83
N SER A 566 -0.69 -24.41 -15.86
CA SER A 566 -0.24 -25.18 -17.02
C SER A 566 -1.33 -25.40 -18.07
N LEU A 567 -2.61 -25.31 -17.69
CA LEU A 567 -3.72 -25.49 -18.64
C LEU A 567 -3.70 -24.46 -19.79
N PRO A 568 -3.46 -23.15 -19.55
CA PRO A 568 -3.45 -22.18 -20.64
C PRO A 568 -2.25 -22.36 -21.59
N GLU A 569 -1.14 -22.94 -21.12
CA GLU A 569 0.02 -23.22 -21.96
C GLU A 569 -0.28 -24.27 -23.03
N MET A 570 -1.21 -25.19 -22.75
CA MET A 570 -1.69 -26.19 -23.71
C MET A 570 -2.40 -25.57 -24.93
N VAL A 571 -2.86 -24.32 -24.80
CA VAL A 571 -3.51 -23.54 -25.86
C VAL A 571 -2.71 -22.28 -26.21
N PHE A 572 -1.38 -22.36 -26.12
CA PHE A 572 -0.42 -21.31 -26.48
C PHE A 572 -0.41 -20.06 -25.57
N PHE A 573 -1.03 -20.09 -24.40
CA PHE A 573 -1.02 -18.96 -23.47
C PHE A 573 0.01 -19.14 -22.37
N ASN A 574 0.92 -18.18 -22.26
CA ASN A 574 1.87 -18.16 -21.14
C ASN A 574 1.21 -17.52 -19.92
N ILE A 575 1.11 -18.28 -18.83
CA ILE A 575 0.89 -17.73 -17.50
C ILE A 575 2.19 -17.85 -16.73
N ARG A 576 2.60 -16.74 -16.12
CA ARG A 576 3.82 -16.67 -15.33
C ARG A 576 3.84 -17.76 -14.26
N LYS A 577 4.95 -18.49 -14.22
CA LYS A 577 5.32 -19.46 -13.18
C LYS A 577 6.66 -19.06 -12.59
N GLY A 578 6.74 -19.02 -11.27
CA GLY A 578 7.95 -18.63 -10.55
C GLY A 578 8.11 -17.12 -10.29
N SER A 579 8.97 -16.78 -9.33
CA SER A 579 9.31 -15.41 -8.95
C SER A 579 10.80 -15.18 -8.73
N TYR A 580 11.25 -13.92 -8.81
CA TYR A 580 12.59 -13.46 -8.41
C TYR A 580 12.53 -12.64 -7.11
N GLU A 581 13.52 -12.78 -6.23
CA GLU A 581 13.50 -12.21 -4.87
C GLU A 581 14.02 -10.81 -4.93
N TYR A 582 14.93 -10.56 -5.84
CA TYR A 582 15.53 -9.27 -6.10
C TYR A 582 15.88 -9.18 -7.57
N VAL A 583 15.81 -7.97 -8.11
CA VAL A 583 16.31 -7.61 -9.42
C VAL A 583 17.32 -6.47 -9.25
N PRO A 584 18.61 -6.68 -9.57
CA PRO A 584 19.65 -5.66 -9.57
C PRO A 584 19.32 -4.40 -10.38
N ASN A 585 19.71 -3.23 -9.87
CA ASN A 585 19.50 -1.96 -10.58
C ASN A 585 20.38 -1.78 -11.82
N ASP A 586 21.58 -2.36 -11.84
CA ASP A 586 22.43 -2.42 -13.03
C ASP A 586 21.82 -3.30 -14.15
N ALA A 587 20.83 -4.12 -13.81
CA ALA A 587 19.96 -4.76 -14.80
C ALA A 587 18.97 -3.78 -15.47
N TYR A 588 18.93 -2.49 -15.11
CA TYR A 588 18.21 -1.46 -15.86
C TYR A 588 19.05 -1.02 -17.07
N THR A 589 19.05 -1.82 -18.13
CA THR A 589 19.61 -1.47 -19.46
C THR A 589 18.51 -0.85 -20.35
N PRO A 590 18.89 -0.08 -21.40
CA PRO A 590 18.00 0.89 -22.03
C PRO A 590 16.79 0.23 -22.71
N TYR A 591 15.68 0.95 -22.71
CA TYR A 591 14.44 0.62 -23.41
C TYR A 591 14.72 -0.01 -24.79
N GLN A 592 14.21 -1.22 -25.02
CA GLN A 592 14.20 -1.77 -26.37
C GLN A 592 13.03 -1.10 -27.12
N ILE A 593 13.36 -0.30 -28.13
CA ILE A 593 12.36 0.15 -29.11
C ILE A 593 12.06 -1.07 -29.98
N ARG A 594 10.79 -1.48 -30.02
CA ARG A 594 10.34 -2.54 -30.91
C ARG A 594 10.50 -2.04 -32.35
N ALA A 595 11.60 -2.44 -33.01
CA ALA A 595 11.90 -1.99 -34.36
C ALA A 595 10.94 -2.58 -35.40
N ASP A 596 10.35 -3.75 -35.09
CA ASP A 596 9.54 -4.53 -36.02
C ASP A 596 8.27 -5.02 -35.31
N GLY A 597 7.10 -4.73 -35.89
CA GLY A 597 5.83 -5.33 -35.43
C GLY A 597 5.94 -6.85 -35.54
N PHE A 598 5.72 -7.56 -34.42
CA PHE A 598 5.79 -9.03 -34.27
C PHE A 598 6.43 -9.80 -35.44
N SER A 599 7.73 -9.60 -35.69
CA SER A 599 8.51 -10.59 -36.43
C SER A 599 8.78 -11.74 -35.46
N ASN A 600 8.09 -12.85 -35.71
CA ASN A 600 8.42 -14.15 -35.17
C ASN A 600 9.94 -14.40 -35.36
N PRO A 601 10.74 -14.70 -34.32
CA PRO A 601 12.18 -14.89 -34.50
C PRO A 601 12.56 -16.12 -35.36
N ASP A 602 11.59 -16.91 -35.81
CA ASP A 602 11.80 -18.10 -36.65
C ASP A 602 10.93 -18.08 -37.93
N ASN A 603 10.92 -16.95 -38.66
CA ASN A 603 10.54 -16.96 -40.09
C ASN A 603 11.72 -16.54 -40.96
#